data_AF-A0A8H6MQM1-F1
#
_entry.id   AF-A0A8H6MQM1-F1
#
_cell.length_a   1.000
_cell.length_b   1.000
_cell.length_c   1.000
_cell.angle_alpha   90.00
_cell.angle_beta   90.00
_cell.angle_gamma   90.00
#
_symmetry.space_group_name_H-M   'P 1'
#
loop_
_entity.id
_entity.type
_entity.pdbx_description
1 polymer ?
#
loop_
_entity_poly.entity_id
_entity_poly.type
_entity_poly.pdbx_seq_one_letter_code
_entity_poly.pdbx_strand_id
1 'polypeptide(L)'
;MDSTNPSASRVSVRVGTTEYLVDVQKIPYFASFANFQALCGREAIHNEIPFFDTIHYGVENGYRHFLRRLPSELSDYHIFCETLEFLAVDVLGGRKLGEVFSDLWRGKYDWVAEGGKKGGSKTLARDSAFRLVYLFLLGEFESDVRDSNTAFQATLFVISHPSIFMCKTRKMVRKAFEDRFNVTSRQAKELKNWPVCERHASFLEDDATTEEEALDVDCCSDKVVIATY
;
A
#
# COMPACT_ATOMS: atom_id res chain seq x y z
N MET A 1 -15.35 33.77 12.34
CA MET A 1 -15.26 32.56 11.48
C MET A 1 -14.07 32.80 10.58
N ASP A 2 -12.94 32.22 10.96
CA ASP A 2 -11.66 32.48 10.31
C ASP A 2 -11.52 31.53 9.13
N SER A 3 -11.56 32.09 7.92
CA SER A 3 -11.37 31.40 6.65
C SER A 3 -9.91 30.96 6.54
N THR A 4 -9.65 29.68 6.80
CA THR A 4 -8.33 29.08 6.68
C THR A 4 -7.93 29.04 5.20
N ASN A 5 -6.93 29.83 4.84
CA ASN A 5 -6.33 29.81 3.51
C ASN A 5 -5.72 28.40 3.25
N PRO A 6 -6.10 27.70 2.16
CA PRO A 6 -5.56 26.37 1.83
C PRO A 6 -4.08 26.37 1.41
N SER A 7 -3.42 27.54 1.38
CA SER A 7 -1.99 27.69 1.12
C SER A 7 -1.10 27.53 2.37
N ALA A 8 -1.68 27.40 3.57
CA ALA A 8 -0.91 27.33 4.82
C ALA A 8 -0.42 25.92 5.20
N SER A 9 -0.81 24.85 4.46
CA SER A 9 -0.44 23.47 4.80
C SER A 9 0.72 22.91 3.96
N ARG A 10 1.28 23.67 3.03
CA ARG A 10 2.37 23.20 2.16
C ARG A 10 3.65 23.96 2.39
N VAL A 11 4.77 23.25 2.39
CA VAL A 11 6.11 23.81 2.59
C VAL A 11 7.04 23.32 1.49
N SER A 12 7.87 24.22 0.94
CA SER A 12 8.95 23.82 0.05
C SER A 12 10.14 23.31 0.86
N VAL A 13 10.59 22.10 0.56
CA VAL A 13 11.75 21.45 1.20
C VAL A 13 12.64 20.83 0.13
N ARG A 14 13.95 20.86 0.35
CA ARG A 14 14.91 20.15 -0.50
C ARG A 14 15.32 18.86 0.20
N VAL A 15 15.12 17.71 -0.44
CA VAL A 15 15.54 16.41 0.07
C VAL A 15 16.60 15.86 -0.89
N GLY A 16 17.83 15.73 -0.41
CA GLY A 16 18.98 15.46 -1.27
C GLY A 16 19.16 16.60 -2.29
N THR A 17 19.04 16.28 -3.57
CA THR A 17 19.18 17.25 -4.67
C THR A 17 17.87 17.79 -5.21
N THR A 18 16.72 17.24 -4.80
CA THR A 18 15.42 17.52 -5.40
C THR A 18 14.58 18.39 -4.47
N GLU A 19 13.86 19.35 -5.05
CA GLU A 19 12.93 20.22 -4.33
C GLU A 19 11.50 19.68 -4.41
N TYR A 20 10.82 19.65 -3.27
CA TYR A 20 9.47 19.12 -3.13
C TYR A 20 8.57 20.14 -2.44
N LEU A 21 7.33 20.23 -2.93
CA LEU A 21 6.26 20.90 -2.22
C LEU A 21 5.50 19.86 -1.39
N VAL A 22 5.71 19.87 -0.08
CA VAL A 22 5.18 18.84 0.83
C VAL A 22 3.96 19.36 1.58
N ASP A 23 2.88 18.57 1.58
CA ASP A 23 1.72 18.78 2.45
C ASP A 23 2.02 18.29 3.87
N VAL A 24 2.19 19.21 4.81
CA VAL A 24 2.59 18.91 6.17
C VAL A 24 1.49 18.28 7.00
N GLN A 25 0.23 18.28 6.53
CA GLN A 25 -0.83 17.49 7.17
C GLN A 25 -0.68 16.00 6.89
N LYS A 26 -0.10 15.65 5.73
CA LYS A 26 0.10 14.27 5.34
C LYS A 26 1.49 13.74 5.68
N ILE A 27 2.49 14.63 5.76
CA ILE A 27 3.86 14.32 6.18
C ILE A 27 4.28 15.29 7.30
N PRO A 28 3.82 15.07 8.54
CA PRO A 28 3.99 16.00 9.67
C PRO A 28 5.44 16.31 10.04
N TYR A 29 6.36 15.38 9.79
CA TYR A 29 7.79 15.60 10.02
C TYR A 29 8.30 16.94 9.46
N PHE A 30 7.86 17.30 8.24
CA PHE A 30 8.33 18.51 7.58
C PHE A 30 7.79 19.80 8.18
N ALA A 31 6.66 19.78 8.91
CA ALA A 31 6.22 20.95 9.68
C ALA A 31 7.27 21.32 10.75
N SER A 32 7.67 20.33 11.55
CA SER A 32 8.65 20.52 12.61
C SER A 32 10.03 20.85 12.06
N PHE A 33 10.46 20.15 11.00
CA PHE A 33 11.75 20.37 10.36
C PHE A 33 11.87 21.78 9.77
N ALA A 34 10.88 22.21 8.97
CA ALA A 34 10.92 23.53 8.33
C ALA A 34 10.84 24.66 9.36
N ASN A 35 10.03 24.51 10.41
CA ASN A 35 9.96 25.49 11.49
C ASN A 35 11.32 25.62 12.20
N PHE A 36 11.98 24.50 12.51
CA PHE A 36 13.31 24.52 13.12
C PHE A 36 14.36 25.22 12.23
N GLN A 37 14.38 24.93 10.94
CA GLN A 37 15.31 25.56 10.00
C GLN A 37 15.05 27.07 9.86
N ALA A 38 13.77 27.48 9.79
CA ALA A 38 13.38 28.88 9.73
C ALA A 38 13.82 29.66 10.98
N LEU A 39 13.68 29.08 12.18
CA LEU A 39 14.18 29.67 13.43
C LEU A 39 15.72 29.84 13.44
N CYS A 40 16.43 28.98 12.71
CA CYS A 40 17.88 29.08 12.52
C CYS A 40 18.29 30.02 11.37
N GLY A 41 17.34 30.61 10.64
CA GLY A 41 17.60 31.42 9.45
C GLY A 41 18.15 30.62 8.27
N ARG A 42 17.84 29.32 8.16
CA ARG A 42 18.33 28.41 7.13
C ARG A 42 17.23 27.96 6.18
N GLU A 43 17.62 27.59 4.97
CA GLU A 43 16.75 26.87 4.03
C GLU A 43 16.44 25.47 4.56
N ALA A 44 15.24 24.96 4.25
CA ALA A 44 14.79 23.62 4.66
C ALA A 44 15.42 22.52 3.77
N ILE A 45 16.71 22.26 3.99
CA ILE A 45 17.50 21.25 3.25
C ILE A 45 17.72 20.04 4.14
N HIS A 46 17.17 18.89 3.75
CA HIS A 46 17.35 17.59 4.39
C HIS A 46 18.26 16.70 3.53
N ASN A 47 19.01 15.80 4.18
CA ASN A 47 19.76 14.74 3.50
C ASN A 47 18.82 13.81 2.72
N GLU A 48 19.36 12.92 1.90
CA GLU A 48 18.55 11.90 1.22
C GLU A 48 17.72 11.09 2.22
N ILE A 49 16.45 10.86 1.86
CA ILE A 49 15.52 10.02 2.61
C ILE A 49 15.17 8.83 1.70
N PRO A 50 15.34 7.58 2.15
CA PRO A 50 15.03 6.41 1.34
C PRO A 50 13.61 6.45 0.77
N PHE A 51 13.47 6.19 -0.53
CA PHE A 51 12.19 6.11 -1.23
C PHE A 51 11.29 7.35 -1.12
N PHE A 52 11.82 8.52 -0.77
CA PHE A 52 11.00 9.72 -0.53
C PHE A 52 10.12 10.12 -1.70
N ASP A 53 10.63 10.02 -2.94
CA ASP A 53 9.83 10.24 -4.17
C ASP A 53 8.57 9.36 -4.21
N THR A 54 8.72 8.09 -3.85
CA THR A 54 7.60 7.14 -3.86
C THR A 54 6.63 7.43 -2.72
N ILE A 55 7.13 7.80 -1.54
CA ILE A 55 6.32 8.20 -0.39
C ILE A 55 5.50 9.44 -0.73
N HIS A 56 6.16 10.51 -1.17
CA HIS A 56 5.52 11.78 -1.54
C HIS A 56 4.41 11.56 -2.57
N TYR A 57 4.72 10.85 -3.66
CA TYR A 57 3.73 10.55 -4.68
C TYR A 57 2.54 9.75 -4.14
N GLY A 58 2.76 8.66 -3.38
CA GLY A 58 1.66 7.80 -2.94
C GLY A 58 0.85 8.40 -1.79
N VAL A 59 1.40 9.32 -1.01
CA VAL A 59 0.64 10.11 -0.03
C VAL A 59 -0.32 11.09 -0.73
N GLU A 60 0.04 11.60 -1.91
CA GLU A 60 -0.82 12.47 -2.70
C GLU A 60 -1.86 11.69 -3.53
N ASN A 61 -1.47 10.55 -4.10
CA ASN A 61 -2.25 9.83 -5.12
C ASN A 61 -2.88 8.51 -4.64
N GLY A 62 -2.52 8.04 -3.44
CA GLY A 62 -3.02 6.83 -2.78
C GLY A 62 -1.99 5.70 -2.65
N TYR A 63 -2.15 4.89 -1.60
CA TYR A 63 -1.13 3.94 -1.14
C TYR A 63 -0.94 2.72 -2.05
N ARG A 64 -1.87 2.42 -2.95
CA ARG A 64 -1.67 1.42 -4.01
C ARG A 64 -0.41 1.69 -4.84
N HIS A 65 0.00 2.96 -4.97
CA HIS A 65 1.19 3.33 -5.71
C HIS A 65 2.49 2.90 -5.04
N PHE A 66 2.51 2.71 -3.71
CA PHE A 66 3.69 2.17 -3.01
C PHE A 66 3.98 0.74 -3.47
N LEU A 67 2.94 -0.11 -3.54
CA LEU A 67 3.06 -1.48 -4.04
C LEU A 67 3.44 -1.56 -5.51
N ARG A 68 3.05 -0.57 -6.31
CA ARG A 68 3.39 -0.51 -7.75
C ARG A 68 4.83 -0.05 -7.98
N ARG A 69 5.30 0.95 -7.24
CA ARG A 69 6.61 1.58 -7.46
C ARG A 69 7.78 0.91 -6.73
N LEU A 70 7.57 0.30 -5.56
CA LEU A 70 8.65 -0.33 -4.81
C LEU A 70 9.14 -1.63 -5.44
N PRO A 71 10.41 -2.04 -5.31
CA PRO A 71 10.85 -3.36 -5.74
C PRO A 71 10.10 -4.49 -4.99
N SER A 72 10.06 -5.70 -5.54
CA SER A 72 9.34 -6.85 -4.93
C SER A 72 10.12 -7.62 -3.86
N GLU A 73 10.95 -6.91 -3.10
CA GLU A 73 11.78 -7.46 -2.04
C GLU A 73 11.34 -6.98 -0.67
N LEU A 74 11.19 -7.92 0.27
CA LEU A 74 10.58 -7.62 1.58
C LEU A 74 11.44 -6.66 2.40
N SER A 75 12.77 -6.74 2.28
CA SER A 75 13.72 -5.82 2.92
C SER A 75 13.45 -4.36 2.55
N ASP A 76 13.09 -4.08 1.29
CA ASP A 76 12.78 -2.73 0.85
C ASP A 76 11.50 -2.22 1.51
N TYR A 77 10.52 -3.09 1.73
CA TYR A 77 9.29 -2.73 2.45
C TYR A 77 9.53 -2.46 3.94
N HIS A 78 10.46 -3.17 4.59
CA HIS A 78 10.84 -2.82 5.98
C HIS A 78 11.40 -1.40 6.04
N ILE A 79 12.41 -1.09 5.22
CA ILE A 79 13.01 0.25 5.16
C ILE A 79 11.94 1.29 4.80
N PHE A 80 11.06 0.98 3.85
CA PHE A 80 9.98 1.86 3.44
C PHE A 80 8.99 2.16 4.57
N CYS A 81 8.57 1.14 5.32
CA CYS A 81 7.65 1.29 6.44
C CYS A 81 8.31 2.07 7.61
N GLU A 82 9.57 1.79 7.92
CA GLU A 82 10.34 2.57 8.92
C GLU A 82 10.48 4.03 8.49
N THR A 83 10.67 4.29 7.19
CA THR A 83 10.75 5.65 6.66
C THR A 83 9.40 6.37 6.76
N LEU A 84 8.28 5.68 6.52
CA LEU A 84 6.94 6.23 6.72
C LEU A 84 6.70 6.61 8.19
N GLU A 85 7.14 5.77 9.13
CA GLU A 85 7.08 6.04 10.57
C GLU A 85 7.95 7.24 10.96
N PHE A 86 9.20 7.30 10.49
CA PHE A 86 10.10 8.45 10.68
C PHE A 86 9.48 9.77 10.18
N LEU A 87 8.81 9.72 9.03
CA LEU A 87 8.11 10.85 8.42
C LEU A 87 6.76 11.19 9.09
N ALA A 88 6.36 10.40 10.08
CA ALA A 88 5.08 10.48 10.79
C ALA A 88 3.85 10.40 9.88
N VAL A 89 3.93 9.63 8.79
CA VAL A 89 2.81 9.42 7.87
C VAL A 89 1.78 8.51 8.52
N ASP A 90 0.54 9.00 8.70
CA ASP A 90 -0.56 8.17 9.21
C ASP A 90 -1.11 7.24 8.11
N VAL A 91 -0.42 6.13 7.89
CA VAL A 91 -0.80 5.12 6.88
C VAL A 91 -2.16 4.47 7.20
N LEU A 92 -2.44 4.25 8.49
CA LEU A 92 -3.65 3.53 8.90
C LEU A 92 -4.87 4.45 8.94
N GLY A 93 -4.69 5.75 9.19
CA GLY A 93 -5.80 6.67 9.43
C GLY A 93 -6.55 6.29 10.70
N GLY A 94 -5.84 5.79 11.71
CA GLY A 94 -6.42 5.20 12.93
C GLY A 94 -7.10 3.83 12.76
N ARG A 95 -7.06 3.22 11.56
CA ARG A 95 -7.73 1.93 11.32
C ARG A 95 -7.01 0.75 11.97
N LYS A 96 -7.78 -0.18 12.54
CA LYS A 96 -7.30 -1.50 13.01
C LYS A 96 -7.41 -2.57 11.92
N LEU A 97 -6.80 -3.74 12.13
CA LEU A 97 -6.82 -4.88 11.20
C LEU A 97 -8.22 -5.22 10.70
N GLY A 98 -9.23 -5.27 11.58
CA GLY A 98 -10.60 -5.59 11.20
C GLY A 98 -11.23 -4.56 10.25
N GLU A 99 -10.90 -3.27 10.42
CA GLU A 99 -11.39 -2.19 9.56
C GLU A 99 -10.67 -2.19 8.22
N VAL A 100 -9.36 -2.43 8.21
CA VAL A 100 -8.58 -2.65 6.97
C VAL A 100 -9.15 -3.85 6.20
N PHE A 101 -9.50 -4.93 6.89
CA PHE A 101 -10.11 -6.10 6.26
C PHE A 101 -11.51 -5.81 5.70
N SER A 102 -12.33 -5.02 6.41
CA SER A 102 -13.62 -4.54 5.90
C SER A 102 -13.45 -3.71 4.62
N ASP A 103 -12.46 -2.83 4.57
CA ASP A 103 -12.15 -2.02 3.37
C ASP A 103 -11.66 -2.88 2.20
N LEU A 104 -10.91 -3.96 2.45
CA LEU A 104 -10.55 -4.96 1.43
C LEU A 104 -11.80 -5.63 0.85
N TRP A 105 -12.72 -6.07 1.72
CA TRP A 105 -13.96 -6.75 1.32
C TRP A 105 -14.92 -5.87 0.53
N ARG A 106 -14.90 -4.54 0.72
CA ARG A 106 -15.70 -3.61 -0.08
C ARG A 106 -15.41 -3.74 -1.58
N GLY A 107 -14.19 -4.10 -1.96
CA GLY A 107 -13.81 -4.40 -3.35
C GLY A 107 -14.61 -5.55 -3.98
N LYS A 108 -15.16 -6.48 -3.18
CA LYS A 108 -15.98 -7.61 -3.64
C LYS A 108 -17.37 -7.19 -4.10
N TYR A 109 -17.99 -6.19 -3.47
CA TYR A 109 -19.38 -5.82 -3.78
C TYR A 109 -19.51 -5.15 -5.14
N ASP A 110 -18.47 -4.49 -5.63
CA ASP A 110 -18.44 -3.93 -6.98
C ASP A 110 -18.18 -5.00 -8.06
N TRP A 111 -17.78 -6.22 -7.69
CA TRP A 111 -17.65 -7.36 -8.63
C TRP A 111 -19.00 -7.99 -8.99
N VAL A 112 -20.00 -7.94 -8.10
CA VAL A 112 -21.31 -8.60 -8.29
C VAL A 112 -22.31 -7.71 -9.05
N ALA A 113 -22.13 -6.39 -9.02
CA ALA A 113 -23.03 -5.46 -9.68
C ALA A 113 -22.66 -5.29 -11.16
N GLU A 114 -23.10 -6.22 -12.01
CA GLU A 114 -23.18 -5.96 -13.46
C GLU A 114 -24.11 -4.77 -13.71
N GLY A 115 -23.59 -3.68 -14.28
CA GLY A 115 -24.42 -2.61 -14.84
C GLY A 115 -24.24 -1.18 -14.30
N GLY A 116 -23.11 -0.80 -13.69
CA GLY A 116 -22.87 0.63 -13.42
C GLY A 116 -21.53 0.96 -12.77
N LYS A 117 -20.78 1.89 -13.38
CA LYS A 117 -19.49 2.41 -12.92
C LYS A 117 -19.48 2.68 -11.40
N LYS A 118 -18.78 1.84 -10.64
CA LYS A 118 -18.28 2.14 -9.29
C LYS A 118 -16.81 1.70 -9.20
N GLY A 119 -15.91 2.53 -9.74
CA GLY A 119 -14.46 2.31 -9.58
C GLY A 119 -13.94 2.61 -8.17
N GLY A 120 -14.79 3.12 -7.28
CA GLY A 120 -14.39 3.62 -5.96
C GLY A 120 -13.94 2.53 -4.98
N SER A 121 -14.58 1.35 -4.94
CA SER A 121 -14.21 0.34 -3.93
C SER A 121 -12.94 -0.44 -4.30
N LYS A 122 -12.62 -0.61 -5.59
CA LYS A 122 -11.37 -1.24 -6.02
C LYS A 122 -10.17 -0.42 -5.59
N THR A 123 -10.22 0.90 -5.77
CA THR A 123 -9.15 1.81 -5.33
C THR A 123 -8.96 1.74 -3.81
N LEU A 124 -10.06 1.76 -3.05
CA LEU A 124 -10.01 1.62 -1.59
C LEU A 124 -9.41 0.26 -1.18
N ALA A 125 -9.84 -0.84 -1.79
CA ALA A 125 -9.30 -2.16 -1.50
C ALA A 125 -7.80 -2.24 -1.84
N ARG A 126 -7.38 -1.68 -2.98
CA ARG A 126 -5.97 -1.63 -3.40
C ARG A 126 -5.10 -0.80 -2.44
N ASP A 127 -5.59 0.34 -1.97
CA ASP A 127 -4.89 1.13 -0.95
C ASP A 127 -4.83 0.39 0.39
N SER A 128 -5.92 -0.28 0.78
CA SER A 128 -5.98 -1.09 2.01
C SER A 128 -5.09 -2.33 1.96
N ALA A 129 -4.76 -2.85 0.77
CA ALA A 129 -3.76 -3.91 0.64
C ALA A 129 -2.38 -3.45 1.10
N PHE A 130 -1.99 -2.20 0.85
CA PHE A 130 -0.74 -1.66 1.41
C PHE A 130 -0.84 -1.47 2.92
N ARG A 131 -1.97 -0.96 3.43
CA ARG A 131 -2.20 -0.85 4.89
C ARG A 131 -2.05 -2.19 5.59
N LEU A 132 -2.50 -3.27 4.94
CA LEU A 132 -2.32 -4.63 5.43
C LEU A 132 -0.84 -5.02 5.51
N VAL A 133 -0.03 -4.72 4.48
CA VAL A 133 1.43 -4.93 4.52
C VAL A 133 2.05 -4.13 5.66
N TYR A 134 1.70 -2.85 5.80
CA TYR A 134 2.19 -2.00 6.87
C TYR A 134 1.88 -2.59 8.26
N LEU A 135 0.65 -3.06 8.48
CA LEU A 135 0.25 -3.74 9.72
C LEU A 135 1.07 -5.01 9.97
N PHE A 136 1.39 -5.80 8.95
CA PHE A 136 2.19 -7.01 9.15
C PHE A 136 3.63 -6.70 9.54
N LEU A 137 4.23 -5.65 8.98
CA LEU A 137 5.63 -5.31 9.25
C LEU A 137 5.82 -4.52 10.55
N LEU A 138 4.99 -3.52 10.82
CA LEU A 138 5.15 -2.60 11.96
C LEU A 138 3.95 -2.59 12.93
N GLY A 139 2.86 -3.26 12.60
CA GLY A 139 1.64 -3.22 13.42
C GLY A 139 1.78 -3.92 14.76
N GLU A 140 1.11 -3.36 15.76
CA GLU A 140 0.84 -4.01 17.04
C GLU A 140 -0.46 -4.82 16.92
N PHE A 141 -0.46 -6.04 17.47
CA PHE A 141 -1.62 -6.92 17.50
C PHE A 141 -2.00 -7.17 18.95
N GLU A 142 -3.29 -7.12 19.25
CA GLU A 142 -3.82 -7.24 20.62
C GLU A 142 -3.89 -8.71 21.05
N SER A 143 -4.12 -9.62 20.11
CA SER A 143 -4.22 -11.05 20.36
C SER A 143 -3.64 -11.86 19.22
N ASP A 144 -2.50 -12.51 19.47
CA ASP A 144 -1.79 -13.32 18.47
C ASP A 144 -2.70 -14.31 17.74
N VAL A 145 -3.61 -15.00 18.43
CA VAL A 145 -4.45 -16.04 17.82
C VAL A 145 -5.59 -15.45 16.99
N ARG A 146 -6.35 -14.49 17.53
CA ARG A 146 -7.52 -13.91 16.84
C ARG A 146 -7.06 -13.05 15.66
N ASP A 147 -6.00 -12.29 15.85
CA ASP A 147 -5.50 -11.38 14.84
C ASP A 147 -4.76 -12.16 13.74
N SER A 148 -4.06 -13.26 14.07
CA SER A 148 -3.48 -14.16 13.06
C SER A 148 -4.54 -14.80 12.15
N ASN A 149 -5.66 -15.25 12.70
CA ASN A 149 -6.75 -15.80 11.88
C ASN A 149 -7.36 -14.75 10.94
N THR A 150 -7.55 -13.53 11.44
CA THR A 150 -8.07 -12.41 10.63
C THR A 150 -7.07 -11.99 9.55
N ALA A 151 -5.80 -11.88 9.91
CA ALA A 151 -4.68 -11.60 9.00
C ALA A 151 -4.56 -12.66 7.91
N PHE A 152 -4.75 -13.94 8.25
CA PHE A 152 -4.77 -15.02 7.29
C PHE A 152 -5.93 -14.89 6.30
N GLN A 153 -7.15 -14.63 6.77
CA GLN A 153 -8.31 -14.43 5.89
C GLN A 153 -8.15 -13.20 4.98
N ALA A 154 -7.59 -12.11 5.51
CA ALA A 154 -7.26 -10.92 4.72
C ALA A 154 -6.22 -11.22 3.63
N THR A 155 -5.15 -11.94 3.99
CA THR A 155 -4.11 -12.39 3.05
C THR A 155 -4.71 -13.28 1.97
N LEU A 156 -5.51 -14.28 2.37
CA LEU A 156 -6.18 -15.20 1.46
C LEU A 156 -7.09 -14.48 0.48
N PHE A 157 -7.85 -13.48 0.95
CA PHE A 157 -8.67 -12.64 0.09
C PHE A 157 -7.82 -11.92 -0.96
N VAL A 158 -6.72 -11.27 -0.57
CA VAL A 158 -5.85 -10.56 -1.51
C VAL A 158 -5.28 -11.50 -2.58
N ILE A 159 -4.73 -12.64 -2.18
CA ILE A 159 -4.06 -13.56 -3.13
C ILE A 159 -5.03 -14.27 -4.08
N SER A 160 -6.29 -14.46 -3.68
CA SER A 160 -7.30 -15.19 -4.45
C SER A 160 -8.07 -14.33 -5.46
N HIS A 161 -7.86 -13.00 -5.47
CA HIS A 161 -8.60 -12.07 -6.33
C HIS A 161 -7.67 -11.33 -7.32
N PRO A 162 -7.15 -12.01 -8.38
CA PRO A 162 -6.25 -11.39 -9.37
C PRO A 162 -6.86 -10.20 -10.11
N SER A 163 -8.18 -10.19 -10.30
CA SER A 163 -8.93 -9.10 -10.95
C SER A 163 -8.99 -7.80 -10.13
N ILE A 164 -8.64 -7.85 -8.85
CA ILE A 164 -8.56 -6.69 -7.96
C ILE A 164 -7.10 -6.36 -7.67
N PHE A 165 -6.29 -7.39 -7.37
CA PHE A 165 -4.93 -7.24 -6.88
C PHE A 165 -3.90 -7.77 -7.87
N MET A 166 -3.04 -6.84 -8.31
CA MET A 166 -1.91 -7.14 -9.19
C MET A 166 -0.96 -8.17 -8.56
N CYS A 167 -0.22 -8.85 -9.42
CA CYS A 167 0.69 -9.92 -9.00
C CYS A 167 1.65 -9.50 -7.88
N LYS A 168 2.25 -8.32 -8.05
CA LYS A 168 3.17 -7.72 -7.09
C LYS A 168 2.53 -7.50 -5.73
N THR A 169 1.31 -6.94 -5.67
CA THR A 169 0.54 -6.79 -4.44
C THR A 169 0.29 -8.13 -3.77
N ARG A 170 -0.17 -9.14 -4.53
CA ARG A 170 -0.42 -10.49 -4.00
C ARG A 170 0.84 -11.13 -3.43
N LYS A 171 1.99 -10.94 -4.10
CA LYS A 171 3.30 -11.45 -3.67
C LYS A 171 3.73 -10.82 -2.36
N MET A 172 3.64 -9.50 -2.26
CA MET A 172 4.12 -8.76 -1.10
C MET A 172 3.24 -8.96 0.12
N VAL A 173 1.92 -9.00 -0.04
CA VAL A 173 1.00 -9.32 1.06
C VAL A 173 1.26 -10.73 1.60
N ARG A 174 1.49 -11.72 0.72
CA ARG A 174 1.88 -13.08 1.16
C ARG A 174 3.20 -13.07 1.93
N LYS A 175 4.26 -12.50 1.35
CA LYS A 175 5.59 -12.46 1.98
C LYS A 175 5.53 -11.81 3.37
N ALA A 176 4.84 -10.67 3.49
CA ALA A 176 4.70 -9.96 4.77
C ALA A 176 3.90 -10.77 5.81
N PHE A 177 2.86 -11.49 5.40
CA PHE A 177 2.11 -12.38 6.29
C PHE A 177 2.97 -13.54 6.80
N GLU A 178 3.69 -14.20 5.89
CA GLU A 178 4.56 -15.34 6.20
C GLU A 178 5.76 -14.96 7.08
N ASP A 179 6.25 -13.72 6.94
CA ASP A 179 7.31 -13.17 7.79
C ASP A 179 6.81 -12.87 9.21
N ARG A 180 5.60 -12.29 9.34
CA ARG A 180 5.05 -11.90 10.63
C ARG A 180 4.49 -13.06 11.45
N PHE A 181 3.83 -14.01 10.82
CA PHE A 181 3.05 -15.05 11.52
C PHE A 181 3.62 -16.45 11.28
N ASN A 182 3.61 -17.26 12.35
CA ASN A 182 3.91 -18.68 12.25
C ASN A 182 2.80 -19.42 11.49
N VAL A 183 2.99 -19.62 10.18
CA VAL A 183 2.01 -20.23 9.30
C VAL A 183 1.86 -21.72 9.60
N THR A 184 0.64 -22.15 9.94
CA THR A 184 0.35 -23.58 10.14
C THR A 184 0.44 -24.35 8.82
N SER A 185 0.71 -25.66 8.88
CA SER A 185 0.79 -26.48 7.66
C SER A 185 -0.51 -26.48 6.84
N ARG A 186 -1.67 -26.23 7.46
CA ARG A 186 -2.96 -26.08 6.77
C ARG A 186 -3.00 -24.76 5.99
N GLN A 187 -2.66 -23.65 6.64
CA GLN A 187 -2.62 -22.33 6.01
C GLN A 187 -1.60 -22.30 4.87
N ALA A 188 -0.40 -22.87 5.07
CA ALA A 188 0.63 -22.94 4.04
C ALA A 188 0.16 -23.68 2.77
N LYS A 189 -0.56 -24.81 2.94
CA LYS A 189 -1.16 -25.54 1.82
C LYS A 189 -2.18 -24.69 1.07
N GLU A 190 -3.02 -23.97 1.81
CA GLU A 190 -4.04 -23.11 1.22
C GLU A 190 -3.45 -21.91 0.47
N LEU A 191 -2.42 -21.27 1.01
CA LEU A 191 -1.68 -20.21 0.32
C LEU A 191 -1.03 -20.74 -0.97
N LYS A 192 -0.49 -21.97 -0.95
CA LYS A 192 0.13 -22.62 -2.11
C LYS A 192 -0.86 -22.91 -3.24
N ASN A 193 -2.15 -23.08 -2.94
CA ASN A 193 -3.18 -23.29 -3.97
C ASN A 193 -3.36 -22.07 -4.90
N TRP A 194 -2.88 -20.90 -4.47
CA TRP A 194 -2.91 -19.66 -5.23
C TRP A 194 -1.48 -19.29 -5.66
N PRO A 195 -0.93 -19.88 -6.75
CA PRO A 195 0.40 -19.50 -7.20
C PRO A 195 0.44 -18.01 -7.55
N VAL A 196 1.37 -17.28 -6.94
CA VAL A 196 1.58 -15.87 -7.25
C VAL A 196 2.63 -15.82 -8.35
N CYS A 197 2.14 -15.78 -9.59
CA CYS A 197 2.86 -15.68 -10.87
C CYS A 197 4.22 -16.38 -10.93
N GLU A 198 4.25 -17.54 -11.56
CA GLU A 198 5.51 -18.18 -11.96
C GLU A 198 5.89 -17.72 -13.39
N ARG A 199 6.90 -16.84 -13.44
CA ARG A 199 7.74 -16.45 -14.60
C ARG A 199 7.20 -15.41 -15.63
N HIS A 200 8.12 -14.47 -15.92
CA HIS A 200 8.18 -13.51 -17.03
C HIS A 200 7.05 -12.47 -17.17
N ALA A 201 6.99 -11.52 -16.24
CA ALA A 201 6.41 -10.19 -16.50
C ALA A 201 7.51 -9.09 -16.56
N SER A 202 8.74 -9.47 -16.92
CA SER A 202 9.76 -8.51 -17.33
C SER A 202 9.35 -7.99 -18.71
N PHE A 203 9.01 -6.69 -18.83
CA PHE A 203 9.11 -5.81 -20.02
C PHE A 203 7.95 -4.85 -20.32
N LEU A 204 6.85 -4.78 -19.55
CA LEU A 204 5.77 -3.80 -19.85
C LEU A 204 5.23 -2.98 -18.65
N GLU A 205 5.87 -3.01 -17.49
CA GLU A 205 5.47 -2.15 -16.35
C GLU A 205 6.32 -0.87 -16.22
N ASP A 206 7.06 -0.50 -17.26
CA ASP A 206 7.82 0.76 -17.28
C ASP A 206 7.30 1.65 -18.41
N ASP A 207 6.89 2.85 -18.03
CA ASP A 207 6.49 3.98 -18.84
C ASP A 207 5.14 3.92 -19.60
N ALA A 208 4.11 4.50 -18.98
CA ALA A 208 3.16 5.35 -19.68
C ALA A 208 2.54 6.34 -18.68
N THR A 209 3.06 7.57 -18.67
CA THR A 209 2.32 8.74 -18.22
C THR A 209 1.07 8.92 -19.08
N THR A 210 -0.01 8.22 -18.74
CA THR A 210 -1.36 8.60 -19.13
C THR A 210 -2.29 8.15 -18.02
N GLU A 211 -3.00 9.11 -17.42
CA GLU A 211 -4.08 8.89 -16.48
C GLU A 211 -5.28 8.27 -17.22
N GLU A 212 -5.14 7.04 -17.72
CA GLU A 212 -6.25 6.20 -18.13
C GLU A 212 -5.98 4.78 -17.64
N GLU A 213 -7.04 4.12 -17.16
CA GLU A 213 -7.03 2.73 -16.72
C GLU A 213 -6.66 1.82 -17.90
N ALA A 214 -5.36 1.76 -18.22
CA ALA A 214 -4.82 0.88 -19.21
C ALA A 214 -5.16 -0.55 -18.80
N LEU A 215 -5.85 -1.23 -19.71
CA LEU A 215 -6.40 -2.57 -19.61
C LEU A 215 -5.53 -3.48 -18.75
N ASP A 216 -6.12 -4.00 -17.66
CA ASP A 216 -5.54 -5.05 -16.83
C ASP A 216 -5.24 -6.26 -17.73
N VAL A 217 -4.04 -6.33 -18.31
CA VAL A 217 -3.54 -7.55 -18.97
C VAL A 217 -3.20 -8.51 -17.84
N ASP A 218 -4.22 -9.30 -17.48
CA ASP A 218 -4.14 -10.36 -16.50
C ASP A 218 -3.25 -11.49 -17.05
N CYS A 219 -1.97 -11.48 -16.65
CA CYS A 219 -1.06 -12.59 -16.95
C CYS A 219 -1.27 -13.82 -16.05
N CYS A 220 -2.40 -13.94 -15.35
CA CYS A 220 -2.80 -15.18 -14.68
C CYS A 220 -3.94 -15.86 -15.44
N SER A 221 -3.67 -16.37 -16.64
CA SER A 221 -4.64 -17.21 -17.35
C SER A 221 -5.01 -18.45 -16.54
N ASP A 222 -6.32 -18.54 -16.29
CA ASP A 222 -7.19 -19.71 -16.14
C ASP A 222 -6.71 -20.94 -15.34
N LYS A 223 -7.36 -21.12 -14.20
CA LYS A 223 -7.84 -22.46 -13.83
C LYS A 223 -9.36 -22.47 -13.86
N VAL A 224 -9.92 -22.93 -14.98
CA VAL A 224 -11.27 -23.49 -15.03
C VAL A 224 -11.28 -24.71 -14.11
N VAL A 225 -11.79 -24.57 -12.90
CA VAL A 225 -12.19 -25.72 -12.09
C VAL A 225 -13.61 -26.05 -12.51
N ILE A 226 -13.75 -26.99 -13.45
CA ILE A 226 -15.03 -27.66 -13.70
C ILE A 226 -15.33 -28.47 -12.44
N ALA A 227 -16.19 -27.94 -11.58
CA ALA A 227 -16.82 -28.75 -10.53
C ALA A 227 -17.83 -29.67 -11.21
N THR A 228 -17.44 -30.92 -11.44
CA THR A 228 -18.38 -32.02 -11.63
C THR A 228 -18.38 -32.81 -10.32
N TYR A 229 -19.50 -32.77 -9.59
CA TYR A 229 -20.22 -33.91 -9.00
C TYR A 229 -21.60 -33.43 -8.59
#